data_AF-A0A8B3P407-F1
#
_entry.id   AF-A0A8B3P407-F1
#
_cell.length_a   1.000
_cell.length_b   1.000
_cell.length_c   1.000
_cell.angle_alpha   90.00
_cell.angle_beta   90.00
_cell.angle_gamma   90.00
#
_symmetry.space_group_name_H-M   'P 1'
#
loop_
_entity.id
_entity.type
_entity.pdbx_description
1 polymer ?
#
loop_
_entity_poly.entity_id
_entity_poly.type
_entity_poly.pdbx_seq_one_letter_code
_entity_poly.pdbx_strand_id
1 'polypeptide(L)'
;MSDPSKEFAGLQAMHDSAVLLKEGGQHVALLPAFGFFAGGQPRRMDLLLVPFAHSGYVTRLFFAQQIAGRGANWNQHRVVERSWWAPSWNHVPATLKWTQMLSAHLRAVA
;
A
#
# COMPACT_ATOMS: atom_id res chain seq x y z
N MET A 1 -1.34 -10.09 -17.54
CA MET A 1 -0.75 -9.50 -16.32
C MET A 1 -0.03 -8.23 -16.72
N SER A 2 -0.26 -7.12 -16.00
CA SER A 2 0.46 -5.87 -16.27
C SER A 2 1.94 -6.03 -15.91
N ASP A 3 2.82 -5.42 -16.71
CA ASP A 3 4.26 -5.37 -16.45
C ASP A 3 4.52 -4.60 -15.15
N PRO A 4 5.07 -5.23 -14.10
CA PRO A 4 5.34 -4.57 -12.82
C PRO A 4 6.22 -3.32 -12.95
N SER A 5 7.12 -3.27 -13.93
CA SER A 5 8.01 -2.13 -14.16
C SER A 5 7.22 -0.90 -14.62
N LYS A 6 6.23 -1.10 -15.50
CA LYS A 6 5.34 -0.02 -15.96
C LYS A 6 4.40 0.46 -14.86
N GLU A 7 3.86 -0.48 -14.08
CA GLU A 7 2.99 -0.14 -12.95
C GLU A 7 3.76 0.65 -11.88
N PHE A 8 4.98 0.22 -11.56
CA PHE A 8 5.86 0.91 -10.63
C PHE A 8 6.28 2.29 -11.11
N ALA A 9 6.59 2.45 -12.41
CA ALA A 9 6.93 3.77 -12.97
C ALA A 9 5.85 4.82 -12.73
N GLY A 10 4.56 4.42 -12.73
CA GLY A 10 3.46 5.30 -12.37
C GLY A 10 3.50 5.76 -10.92
N LEU A 11 3.84 4.88 -9.97
CA LEU A 11 4.05 5.24 -8.58
C LEU A 11 5.27 6.15 -8.41
N GLN A 12 6.37 5.84 -9.10
CA GLN A 12 7.60 6.62 -9.04
C GLN A 12 7.41 8.05 -9.59
N ALA A 13 6.56 8.23 -10.60
CA ALA A 13 6.18 9.55 -11.09
C ALA A 13 5.35 10.36 -10.07
N MET A 14 4.58 9.70 -9.20
CA MET A 14 3.84 10.36 -8.11
C MET A 14 4.72 10.61 -6.87
N HIS A 15 5.73 9.77 -6.68
CA HIS A 15 6.60 9.76 -5.51
C HIS A 15 7.96 9.18 -5.91
N ASP A 16 8.91 10.07 -6.19
CA ASP A 16 10.23 9.77 -6.75
C ASP A 16 11.07 8.80 -5.92
N SER A 17 10.94 8.85 -4.58
CA SER A 17 11.60 7.92 -3.66
C SER A 17 10.94 6.54 -3.54
N ALA A 18 9.92 6.24 -4.35
CA ALA A 18 9.35 4.89 -4.39
C ALA A 18 10.44 3.86 -4.74
N VAL A 19 10.36 2.68 -4.14
CA VAL A 19 11.30 1.57 -4.36
C VAL A 19 10.55 0.30 -4.71
N LEU A 20 11.00 -0.37 -5.78
CA LEU A 20 10.48 -1.67 -6.18
C LEU A 20 11.22 -2.77 -5.42
N LEU A 21 10.50 -3.54 -4.61
CA LEU A 21 11.02 -4.64 -3.82
C LEU A 21 10.37 -5.96 -4.25
N LYS A 22 10.80 -7.07 -3.63
CA LYS A 22 10.19 -8.39 -3.82
C LYS A 22 9.81 -9.04 -2.49
N GLU A 23 8.67 -9.71 -2.49
CA GLU A 23 8.20 -10.60 -1.42
C GLU A 23 7.78 -11.92 -2.08
N GLY A 24 8.38 -13.05 -1.68
CA GLY A 24 8.08 -14.35 -2.29
C GLY A 24 8.25 -14.38 -3.82
N GLY A 25 9.19 -13.60 -4.36
CA GLY A 25 9.43 -13.47 -5.81
C GLY A 25 8.47 -12.53 -6.56
N GLN A 26 7.45 -11.99 -5.89
CA GLN A 26 6.49 -11.05 -6.48
C GLN A 26 6.84 -9.60 -6.13
N HIS A 27 6.56 -8.67 -7.05
CA HIS A 27 6.92 -7.27 -6.87
C HIS A 27 5.96 -6.53 -5.94
N VAL A 28 6.52 -5.76 -5.03
CA VAL A 28 5.81 -4.85 -4.11
C VAL A 28 6.43 -3.46 -4.22
N ALA A 29 5.66 -2.41 -3.93
CA ALA A 29 6.18 -1.04 -3.97
C ALA A 29 6.24 -0.44 -2.57
N LEU A 30 7.46 -0.11 -2.12
CA LEU A 30 7.69 0.70 -0.94
C LEU A 30 7.56 2.18 -1.33
N LEU A 31 6.84 2.95 -0.53
CA LEU A 31 6.64 4.40 -0.67
C LEU A 31 7.13 5.07 0.63
N PRO A 32 8.44 5.40 0.72
CA PRO A 32 9.02 5.98 1.93
C PRO A 32 8.47 7.37 2.24
N ALA A 33 8.15 7.66 3.50
CA ALA A 33 7.70 8.99 3.92
C ALA A 33 6.60 9.60 3.00
N PHE A 34 5.66 8.76 2.56
CA PHE A 34 4.59 9.16 1.64
C PHE A 34 3.59 10.07 2.34
N GLY A 35 3.27 11.21 1.72
CA GLY A 35 2.30 12.17 2.21
C GLY A 35 0.88 11.83 1.76
N PHE A 36 -0.07 11.76 2.69
CA PHE A 36 -1.49 11.53 2.41
C PHE A 36 -2.36 12.18 3.48
N PHE A 37 -3.67 12.25 3.22
CA PHE A 37 -4.63 12.69 4.23
C PHE A 37 -5.29 11.47 4.89
N ALA A 38 -5.39 11.52 6.22
CA ALA A 38 -6.18 10.58 6.98
C ALA A 38 -7.04 11.31 8.00
N GLY A 39 -8.35 11.15 7.92
CA GLY A 39 -9.31 11.88 8.72
C GLY A 39 -9.23 13.39 8.57
N GLY A 40 -9.00 13.86 7.35
CA GLY A 40 -8.83 15.29 7.04
C GLY A 40 -7.53 15.91 7.57
N GLN A 41 -6.63 15.13 8.16
CA GLN A 41 -5.34 15.61 8.66
C GLN A 41 -4.19 15.11 7.78
N PRO A 42 -3.19 15.95 7.46
CA PRO A 42 -2.02 15.50 6.73
C PRO A 42 -1.22 14.51 7.58
N ARG A 43 -0.79 13.42 6.95
CA ARG A 43 0.05 12.36 7.53
C ARG A 43 1.21 12.09 6.61
N ARG A 44 2.32 11.64 7.19
CA ARG A 44 3.51 11.20 6.47
C ARG A 44 4.06 9.95 7.14
N MET A 45 4.17 8.86 6.41
CA MET A 45 4.82 7.62 6.87
C MET A 45 5.15 6.71 5.69
N ASP A 46 5.92 5.66 5.95
CA ASP A 46 6.15 4.65 4.91
C ASP A 46 4.88 3.85 4.66
N LEU A 47 4.63 3.58 3.38
CA LEU A 47 3.59 2.67 2.93
C LEU A 47 4.21 1.56 2.10
N LEU A 48 3.59 0.38 2.11
CA LEU A 48 3.98 -0.74 1.26
C LEU A 48 2.75 -1.26 0.52
N LEU A 49 2.73 -1.07 -0.80
CA LEU A 49 1.68 -1.59 -1.67
C LEU A 49 2.03 -3.03 -2.07
N VAL A 50 1.11 -3.94 -1.77
CA VAL A 50 1.16 -5.35 -2.16
C VAL A 50 0.04 -5.61 -3.18
N PRO A 51 0.37 -5.64 -4.49
CA PRO A 51 -0.60 -5.64 -5.58
C PRO A 51 -1.07 -7.05 -5.99
N PHE A 52 -0.98 -8.00 -5.07
CA PHE A 52 -1.34 -9.39 -5.26
C PHE A 52 -1.94 -9.98 -3.97
N ALA A 53 -2.42 -11.22 -4.05
CA ALA A 53 -3.09 -11.87 -2.95
C ALA A 53 -2.17 -12.02 -1.72
N HIS A 54 -2.58 -11.46 -0.58
CA HIS A 54 -1.82 -11.50 0.66
C HIS A 54 -2.75 -11.44 1.88
N SER A 55 -2.49 -12.26 2.90
CA SER A 55 -3.27 -12.31 4.15
C SER A 55 -4.80 -12.40 3.95
N GLY A 56 -5.28 -13.10 2.91
CA GLY A 56 -6.71 -13.24 2.62
C GLY A 56 -7.35 -12.10 1.81
N TYR A 57 -6.57 -11.13 1.33
CA TYR A 57 -7.04 -10.04 0.47
C TYR A 57 -6.37 -10.11 -0.89
N VAL A 58 -7.08 -9.72 -1.95
CA VAL A 58 -6.56 -9.78 -3.33
C VAL A 58 -5.47 -8.74 -3.64
N THR A 59 -5.44 -7.65 -2.87
CA THR A 59 -4.38 -6.63 -2.80
C THR A 59 -4.40 -6.00 -1.41
N ARG A 60 -3.29 -5.43 -0.95
CA ARG A 60 -3.23 -4.71 0.33
C ARG A 60 -2.33 -3.47 0.29
N LEU A 61 -2.66 -2.50 1.14
CA LEU A 61 -1.77 -1.42 1.52
C LEU A 61 -1.39 -1.57 3.00
N PHE A 62 -0.10 -1.57 3.25
CA PHE A 62 0.50 -1.64 4.57
C PHE A 62 1.04 -0.27 4.98
N PHE A 63 0.94 0.05 6.26
CA PHE A 63 1.31 1.31 6.88
C PHE A 63 2.37 1.06 7.96
N ALA A 64 3.33 1.97 8.10
CA ALA A 64 4.34 1.86 9.15
C ALA A 64 3.74 1.87 10.57
N GLN A 65 2.59 2.51 10.75
CA GLN A 65 1.89 2.69 12.02
C GLN A 65 0.37 2.64 11.81
N GLN A 66 -0.37 2.29 12.86
CA GLN A 66 -1.83 2.43 12.85
C GLN A 66 -2.23 3.91 12.86
N ILE A 67 -3.43 4.20 12.34
CA ILE A 67 -4.03 5.54 12.39
C ILE A 67 -5.24 5.49 13.32
N ALA A 68 -5.09 6.07 14.52
CA ALA A 68 -6.15 6.07 15.52
C ALA A 68 -7.46 6.66 14.97
N GLY A 69 -8.57 5.94 15.18
CA GLY A 69 -9.90 6.34 14.74
C GLY A 69 -10.14 6.27 13.22
N ARG A 70 -9.25 5.66 12.44
CA ARG A 70 -9.39 5.49 10.98
C ARG A 70 -9.10 4.05 10.56
N GLY A 71 -9.75 3.56 9.52
CA GLY A 71 -9.67 2.16 9.10
C GLY A 71 -10.32 1.20 10.11
N ALA A 72 -10.74 0.03 9.63
CA ALA A 72 -11.31 -1.01 10.47
C ALA A 72 -10.26 -2.08 10.80
N ASN A 73 -10.32 -2.66 12.00
CA ASN A 73 -9.64 -3.92 12.37
C ASN A 73 -8.16 -3.98 11.94
N TRP A 74 -7.32 -3.10 12.48
CA TRP A 74 -5.89 -3.09 12.17
C TRP A 74 -5.19 -4.34 12.69
N ASN A 75 -4.43 -5.00 11.82
CA ASN A 75 -3.64 -6.18 12.15
C ASN A 75 -2.17 -5.96 11.77
N GLN A 76 -1.27 -6.53 12.57
CA GLN A 76 0.17 -6.49 12.31
C GLN A 76 0.57 -7.65 11.38
N HIS A 77 1.46 -7.36 10.44
CA HIS A 77 2.02 -8.34 9.52
C HIS A 77 3.52 -8.11 9.36
N ARG A 78 4.24 -9.16 8.97
CA ARG A 78 5.64 -9.06 8.56
C ARG A 78 5.72 -9.26 7.06
N VAL A 79 6.24 -8.28 6.32
CA VAL A 79 6.37 -8.28 4.85
C VAL A 79 7.66 -7.54 4.51
N VAL A 80 8.46 -8.09 3.60
CA VAL A 80 9.81 -7.59 3.25
C VAL A 80 10.65 -7.37 4.51
N GLU A 81 10.66 -8.40 5.37
CA GLU A 81 11.38 -8.48 6.66
C GLU A 81 11.04 -7.43 7.72
N ARG A 82 10.14 -6.47 7.42
CA ARG A 82 9.70 -5.39 8.31
C ARG A 82 8.29 -5.64 8.85
N SER A 83 8.01 -5.13 10.05
CA SER A 83 6.66 -5.11 10.61
C SER A 83 5.84 -3.94 10.08
N TRP A 84 4.59 -4.25 9.74
CA TRP A 84 3.63 -3.32 9.16
C TRP A 84 2.25 -3.49 9.78
N TRP A 85 1.42 -2.47 9.62
CA TRP A 85 0.01 -2.47 10.01
C TRP A 85 -0.87 -2.38 8.77
N ALA A 86 -1.97 -3.12 8.72
CA ALA A 86 -2.96 -2.98 7.65
C ALA A 86 -4.38 -3.02 8.23
N PRO A 87 -5.26 -2.08 7.86
CA PRO A 87 -6.67 -2.18 8.19
C PRO A 87 -7.32 -3.26 7.31
N SER A 88 -8.46 -3.79 7.77
CA SER A 88 -9.35 -4.57 6.94
C SER A 88 -10.01 -3.67 5.89
N TRP A 89 -9.47 -3.70 4.67
CA TRP A 89 -10.02 -3.01 3.50
C TRP A 89 -10.01 -3.97 2.32
N ASN A 90 -11.16 -4.13 1.67
CA ASN A 90 -11.37 -5.13 0.61
C ASN A 90 -11.94 -4.47 -0.65
N HIS A 91 -12.23 -5.28 -1.68
CA HIS A 91 -12.79 -4.86 -2.96
C HIS A 91 -11.90 -3.88 -3.74
N VAL A 92 -10.57 -4.02 -3.59
CA VAL A 92 -9.57 -3.35 -4.43
C VAL A 92 -9.01 -4.37 -5.43
N PRO A 93 -9.49 -4.40 -6.69
CA PRO A 93 -9.11 -5.43 -7.66
C PRO A 93 -7.63 -5.38 -8.03
N ALA A 94 -7.00 -6.55 -8.20
CA ALA A 94 -5.62 -6.67 -8.68
C ALA A 94 -5.45 -6.26 -10.16
N THR A 95 -6.54 -5.99 -10.88
CA THR A 95 -6.53 -5.49 -12.26
C THR A 95 -6.33 -3.97 -12.35
N LEU A 96 -6.44 -3.25 -11.24
CA LEU A 96 -6.21 -1.80 -11.20
C LEU A 96 -4.75 -1.46 -11.46
N LYS A 97 -4.53 -0.29 -12.05
CA LYS A 97 -3.19 0.32 -12.06
C LYS A 97 -2.70 0.55 -10.64
N TRP A 98 -1.41 0.40 -10.37
CA TRP A 98 -0.89 0.53 -9.01
C TRP A 98 -1.17 1.91 -8.39
N THR A 99 -1.15 2.97 -9.19
CA THR A 99 -1.54 4.32 -8.77
C THR A 99 -3.00 4.37 -8.30
N GLN A 100 -3.93 3.78 -9.06
CA GLN A 100 -5.34 3.69 -8.72
C GLN A 100 -5.58 2.79 -7.51
N MET A 101 -4.82 1.69 -7.41
CA MET A 101 -4.86 0.74 -6.30
C MET A 101 -4.42 1.41 -4.99
N LEU A 102 -3.34 2.19 -5.02
CA LEU A 102 -2.89 3.00 -3.89
C LEU A 102 -3.99 3.99 -3.46
N SER A 103 -4.55 4.76 -4.40
CA SER A 103 -5.63 5.70 -4.09
C SER A 103 -6.88 5.00 -3.52
N ALA A 104 -7.24 3.82 -4.04
CA ALA A 104 -8.37 3.04 -3.56
C ALA A 104 -8.16 2.53 -2.12
N HIS A 105 -6.94 2.13 -1.75
CA HIS A 105 -6.61 1.73 -0.38
C HIS A 105 -6.55 2.92 0.58
N LEU A 106 -6.04 4.08 0.14
CA LEU A 106 -5.99 5.29 0.98
C LEU A 106 -7.39 5.77 1.42
N ARG A 107 -8.44 5.45 0.67
CA ARG A 107 -9.84 5.74 1.08
C ARG A 107 -10.23 5.05 2.38
N ALA A 108 -9.58 3.95 2.75
CA ALA A 108 -9.84 3.26 4.02
C ALA A 108 -9.55 4.12 5.24
N VAL A 109 -8.65 5.10 5.09
CA VAL A 109 -8.14 5.93 6.18
C VAL A 109 -8.44 7.42 6.00
N ALA A 110 -9.03 7.81 4.87
CA ALA A 110 -9.38 9.19 4.54
C ALA A 110 -10.29 9.86 5.59
#